data_AF-A0A942XFQ2-F1
#
_entry.id   AF-A0A942XFQ2-F1
#
_cell.length_a   1.000
_cell.length_b   1.000
_cell.length_c   1.000
_cell.angle_alpha   90.00
_cell.angle_beta   90.00
_cell.angle_gamma   90.00
#
_symmetry.space_group_name_H-M   'P 1'
#
loop_
_entity.id
_entity.type
_entity.pdbx_description
1 polymer ?
#
loop_
_entity_poly.entity_id
_entity_poly.type
_entity_poly.pdbx_seq_one_letter_code
_entity_poly.pdbx_strand_id
1 'polypeptide(L)'
;MEKTEKKRFLIYILLAYGVTYVMGLFMWYGNSKGMDVSAFPNAQMMYPAAGVALGVLLTGKGDKTIPKWFYLFFIVLTGAMAVVSVLSVMMPDELVIVGGMGVSPWSLAINYLLMLGSVVFWILLLAAGKERRRAYGLNGNMWKKSILMLLLFVALFFGRTALSCALSGQMGIFTLVLTTPSTWVMMGVIILNFFLVVPAFFGEEYGWRYYLQPLLQKRFGLRGGVVILGIVWGLWHLPVDFFYYTSPEMGLQAAVAQQITCITLGIFFAYIYMKTKNIWVPVMAHFLNNNMAAILSGGGSDALENQVITWGSLVPALLVNVLFFGIFIFAKVFREEEKGETVSGE
;
A
#
# COMPACT_ATOMS: atom_id res chain seq x y z
N MET A 1 6.23 -13.79 22.79
CA MET A 1 7.18 -12.83 22.18
C MET A 1 8.29 -12.56 23.15
N GLU A 2 9.52 -12.71 22.69
CA GLU A 2 10.74 -12.36 23.42
C GLU A 2 10.80 -10.84 23.70
N LYS A 3 11.58 -10.39 24.69
CA LYS A 3 11.70 -8.96 25.07
C LYS A 3 12.08 -8.06 23.89
N THR A 4 12.97 -8.55 23.03
CA THR A 4 13.43 -7.86 21.82
C THR A 4 12.32 -7.76 20.76
N GLU A 5 11.56 -8.84 20.53
CA GLU A 5 10.42 -8.83 19.62
C GLU A 5 9.33 -7.87 20.09
N LYS A 6 9.02 -7.83 21.40
CA LYS A 6 8.03 -6.90 21.98
C LYS A 6 8.42 -5.45 21.73
N LYS A 7 9.71 -5.12 21.92
CA LYS A 7 10.23 -3.77 21.65
C LYS A 7 10.13 -3.41 20.17
N ARG A 8 10.49 -4.32 19.25
CA ARG A 8 10.36 -4.11 17.79
C ARG A 8 8.90 -3.86 17.41
N PHE A 9 7.98 -4.66 17.93
CA PHE A 9 6.57 -4.54 17.64
C PHE A 9 5.98 -3.24 18.15
N LEU A 10 6.37 -2.79 19.35
CA LEU A 10 5.92 -1.50 19.88
C LEU A 10 6.41 -0.33 19.00
N ILE A 11 7.69 -0.34 18.58
CA ILE A 11 8.23 0.67 17.66
C ILE A 11 7.43 0.66 16.35
N TYR A 12 7.18 -0.52 15.79
CA TYR A 12 6.39 -0.65 14.57
C TYR A 12 4.98 -0.06 14.73
N ILE A 13 4.25 -0.38 15.80
CA ILE A 13 2.90 0.17 16.03
C ILE A 13 2.93 1.69 16.21
N LEU A 14 3.91 2.22 16.95
CA LEU A 14 4.05 3.67 17.15
C LEU A 14 4.29 4.41 15.84
N LEU A 15 5.11 3.87 14.93
CA LEU A 15 5.35 4.52 13.64
C LEU A 15 4.20 4.27 12.67
N ALA A 16 3.78 3.01 12.51
CA ALA A 16 2.75 2.66 11.54
C ALA A 16 1.39 3.28 11.87
N TYR A 17 0.98 3.34 13.14
CA TYR A 17 -0.34 3.88 13.54
C TYR A 17 -0.22 5.22 14.27
N GLY A 18 0.72 5.34 15.21
CA GLY A 18 0.87 6.58 15.98
C GLY A 18 1.16 7.79 15.11
N VAL A 19 2.13 7.69 14.19
CA VAL A 19 2.41 8.78 13.23
C VAL A 19 1.23 9.00 12.30
N THR A 20 0.58 7.95 11.78
CA THR A 20 -0.61 8.08 10.92
C THR A 20 -1.71 8.91 11.57
N TYR A 21 -2.09 8.62 12.82
CA TYR A 21 -3.15 9.37 13.48
C TYR A 21 -2.73 10.78 13.91
N VAL A 22 -1.47 11.00 14.27
CA VAL A 22 -0.94 12.35 14.49
C VAL A 22 -1.01 13.17 13.19
N MET A 23 -0.57 12.60 12.08
CA MET A 23 -0.68 13.22 10.75
C MET A 23 -2.13 13.43 10.35
N GLY A 24 -3.03 12.55 10.77
CA GLY A 24 -4.47 12.71 10.60
C GLY A 24 -5.06 13.96 11.28
N LEU A 25 -4.48 14.42 12.40
CA LEU A 25 -4.89 15.69 13.02
C LEU A 25 -4.53 16.89 12.13
N PHE A 26 -3.37 16.84 11.47
CA PHE A 26 -2.96 17.86 10.50
C PHE A 26 -3.83 17.81 9.23
N MET A 27 -4.18 16.61 8.76
CA MET A 27 -5.14 16.45 7.65
C MET A 27 -6.50 17.03 8.00
N TRP A 28 -7.03 16.71 9.18
CA TRP A 28 -8.29 17.28 9.67
C TRP A 28 -8.25 18.81 9.70
N TYR A 29 -7.18 19.39 10.25
CA TYR A 29 -6.98 20.83 10.27
C TYR A 29 -6.96 21.42 8.85
N GLY A 30 -6.13 20.87 7.97
CA GLY A 30 -6.00 21.35 6.58
C GLY A 30 -7.33 21.26 5.83
N ASN A 31 -7.98 20.10 5.87
CA ASN A 31 -9.28 19.88 5.23
C ASN A 31 -10.36 20.85 5.76
N SER A 32 -10.44 21.06 7.08
CA SER A 32 -11.40 22.00 7.70
C SER A 32 -11.20 23.46 7.29
N LYS A 33 -10.04 23.79 6.74
CA LYS A 33 -9.66 25.12 6.26
C LYS A 33 -9.61 25.21 4.73
N GLY A 34 -9.97 24.14 4.01
CA GLY A 34 -9.88 24.09 2.54
C GLY A 34 -8.44 24.12 2.01
N MET A 35 -7.47 23.67 2.81
CA MET A 35 -6.06 23.56 2.40
C MET A 35 -5.78 22.24 1.69
N ASP A 36 -4.71 22.21 0.90
CA ASP A 36 -4.26 21.01 0.20
C ASP A 36 -3.64 19.97 1.16
N VAL A 37 -4.22 18.77 1.17
CA VAL A 37 -3.75 17.62 1.94
C VAL A 37 -3.29 16.46 1.04
N SER A 38 -3.14 16.69 -0.27
CA SER A 38 -2.70 15.67 -1.24
C SER A 38 -1.29 15.12 -1.00
N ALA A 39 -0.48 15.82 -0.19
CA ALA A 39 0.83 15.35 0.23
C ALA A 39 0.76 14.19 1.25
N PHE A 40 -0.31 14.08 2.04
CA PHE A 40 -0.36 13.15 3.17
C PHE A 40 -0.38 11.67 2.79
N PRO A 41 -1.17 11.21 1.79
CA PRO A 41 -1.26 9.78 1.47
C PRO A 41 0.10 9.17 1.10
N ASN A 42 0.87 9.81 0.23
CA ASN A 42 2.19 9.33 -0.19
C ASN A 42 3.17 9.23 0.99
N ALA A 43 3.16 10.20 1.91
CA ALA A 43 3.95 10.13 3.13
C ALA A 43 3.47 8.97 4.02
N GLN A 44 2.15 8.82 4.18
CA GLN A 44 1.53 7.80 5.02
C GLN A 44 1.99 6.40 4.65
N MET A 45 1.97 6.08 3.34
CA MET A 45 2.42 4.78 2.81
C MET A 45 3.83 4.36 3.26
N MET A 46 4.69 5.31 3.63
CA MET A 46 6.06 5.03 4.06
C MET A 46 6.15 4.54 5.52
N TYR A 47 5.17 4.86 6.37
CA TYR A 47 5.26 4.68 7.82
C TYR A 47 5.44 3.23 8.29
N PRO A 48 4.75 2.22 7.71
CA PRO A 48 4.85 0.85 8.19
C PRO A 48 6.27 0.28 8.06
N ALA A 49 6.91 0.37 6.89
CA ALA A 49 8.28 -0.10 6.70
C ALA A 49 9.30 0.75 7.46
N ALA A 50 9.07 2.06 7.64
CA ALA A 50 9.93 2.89 8.47
C ALA A 50 9.93 2.41 9.94
N GLY A 51 8.77 2.01 10.45
CA GLY A 51 8.64 1.35 11.75
C GLY A 51 9.42 0.04 11.85
N VAL A 52 9.38 -0.79 10.81
CA VAL A 52 10.18 -2.03 10.72
C VAL A 52 11.68 -1.71 10.71
N ALA A 53 12.11 -0.80 9.84
CA ALA A 53 13.49 -0.39 9.67
C ALA A 53 14.08 0.16 10.99
N LEU A 54 13.36 1.07 11.65
CA LEU A 54 13.78 1.64 12.93
C LEU A 54 13.82 0.57 14.04
N GLY A 55 12.79 -0.28 14.09
CA GLY A 55 12.73 -1.40 15.03
C GLY A 55 13.94 -2.31 14.89
N VAL A 56 14.29 -2.70 13.65
CA VAL A 56 15.46 -3.54 13.36
C VAL A 56 16.76 -2.83 13.75
N LEU A 57 16.96 -1.58 13.36
CA LEU A 57 18.20 -0.83 13.66
C LEU A 57 18.43 -0.66 15.18
N LEU A 58 17.38 -0.40 15.96
CA LEU A 58 17.49 -0.15 17.40
C LEU A 58 17.71 -1.42 18.24
N THR A 59 17.35 -2.59 17.70
CA THR A 59 17.32 -3.84 18.47
C THR A 59 18.23 -4.93 17.90
N GLY A 60 18.64 -4.84 16.64
CA GLY A 60 19.55 -5.77 15.97
C GLY A 60 21.04 -5.44 16.18
N LYS A 61 21.42 -4.97 17.38
CA LYS A 61 22.83 -4.65 17.68
C LYS A 61 23.69 -5.91 17.48
N GLY A 62 24.72 -5.81 16.64
CA GLY A 62 25.66 -6.91 16.36
C GLY A 62 25.35 -7.70 15.08
N ASP A 63 24.15 -7.59 14.50
CA ASP A 63 23.83 -8.25 13.24
C ASP A 63 24.47 -7.49 12.05
N LYS A 64 25.44 -8.14 11.39
CA LYS A 64 26.17 -7.60 10.22
C LYS A 64 25.40 -7.74 8.91
N THR A 65 24.31 -8.49 8.91
CA THR A 65 23.46 -8.72 7.73
C THR A 65 22.40 -7.63 7.54
N ILE A 66 22.22 -6.73 8.51
CA ILE A 66 21.30 -5.58 8.38
C ILE A 66 21.74 -4.68 7.21
N PRO A 67 20.86 -4.36 6.25
CA PRO A 67 21.13 -3.37 5.21
C PRO A 67 21.03 -1.95 5.78
N LYS A 68 21.95 -1.58 6.68
CA LYS A 68 21.88 -0.39 7.54
C LYS A 68 21.62 0.90 6.77
N TRP A 69 22.36 1.14 5.70
CA TRP A 69 22.25 2.36 4.90
C TRP A 69 20.92 2.47 4.16
N PHE A 70 20.40 1.35 3.65
CA PHE A 70 19.08 1.31 3.02
C PHE A 70 17.97 1.63 4.03
N TYR A 71 18.02 1.06 5.23
CA TYR A 71 17.05 1.37 6.29
C TYR A 71 17.16 2.79 6.83
N LEU A 72 18.38 3.29 7.05
CA LEU A 72 18.57 4.67 7.48
C LEU A 72 18.03 5.65 6.45
N PHE A 73 18.35 5.43 5.16
CA PHE A 73 17.82 6.23 4.07
C PHE A 73 16.29 6.19 4.02
N PHE A 74 15.69 5.01 4.12
CA PHE A 74 14.24 4.88 4.07
C PHE A 74 13.56 5.69 5.18
N ILE A 75 14.09 5.62 6.41
CA ILE A 75 13.59 6.42 7.55
C ILE A 75 13.75 7.93 7.30
N VAL A 76 14.89 8.36 6.76
CA VAL A 76 15.13 9.78 6.43
C VAL A 76 14.17 10.26 5.35
N LEU A 77 13.96 9.47 4.30
CA LEU A 77 12.99 9.79 3.24
C LEU A 77 11.57 9.88 3.81
N THR A 78 11.17 8.94 4.67
CA THR A 78 9.88 8.99 5.36
C THR A 78 9.72 10.27 6.18
N GLY A 79 10.74 10.64 6.96
CA GLY A 79 10.73 11.87 7.76
C GLY A 79 10.62 13.13 6.89
N ALA A 80 11.36 13.19 5.79
CA ALA A 80 11.29 14.29 4.85
C ALA A 80 9.90 14.42 4.21
N MET A 81 9.29 13.30 3.81
CA MET A 81 7.93 13.29 3.26
C MET A 81 6.90 13.75 4.31
N ALA A 82 7.01 13.29 5.56
CA ALA A 82 6.13 13.75 6.64
C ALA A 82 6.26 15.25 6.92
N VAL A 83 7.48 15.79 6.89
CA VAL A 83 7.73 17.24 7.03
C VAL A 83 7.06 18.01 5.89
N VAL A 84 7.21 17.57 4.64
CA VAL A 84 6.56 18.20 3.48
C VAL A 84 5.03 18.21 3.65
N SER A 85 4.43 17.10 4.12
CA SER A 85 2.99 17.05 4.38
C SER A 85 2.56 18.02 5.49
N VAL A 86 3.30 18.14 6.59
CA VAL A 86 2.96 19.12 7.64
C VAL A 86 3.10 20.54 7.12
N LEU A 87 4.15 20.83 6.35
CA LEU A 87 4.36 22.16 5.78
C LEU A 87 3.23 22.55 4.81
N SER A 88 2.64 21.59 4.08
CA SER A 88 1.54 21.88 3.15
C SER A 88 0.31 22.51 3.80
N VAL A 89 0.08 22.25 5.09
CA VAL A 89 -1.03 22.82 5.86
C VAL A 89 -0.61 23.95 6.80
N MET A 90 0.68 24.11 7.06
CA MET A 90 1.21 25.20 7.89
C MET A 90 1.58 26.44 7.06
N MET A 91 1.97 26.23 5.81
CA MET A 91 2.38 27.26 4.85
C MET A 91 1.65 27.03 3.52
N PRO A 92 0.33 27.20 3.45
CA PRO A 92 -0.41 27.00 2.21
C PRO A 92 0.03 28.05 1.19
N ASP A 93 0.68 27.60 0.12
CA ASP A 93 1.12 28.45 -0.98
C ASP A 93 0.01 28.60 -2.05
N GLU A 94 0.08 29.66 -2.84
CA GLU A 94 -0.77 29.79 -4.03
C GLU A 94 -0.45 28.68 -5.04
N LEU A 95 -1.47 28.27 -5.80
CA LEU A 95 -1.32 27.26 -6.83
C LEU A 95 -0.37 27.76 -7.93
N VAL A 96 0.55 26.89 -8.33
CA VAL A 96 1.46 27.16 -9.46
C VAL A 96 0.87 26.52 -10.72
N ILE A 97 0.92 27.23 -11.84
CA ILE A 97 0.44 26.70 -13.12
C ILE A 97 1.50 25.79 -13.74
N VAL A 98 1.22 24.50 -13.82
CA VAL A 98 2.05 23.51 -14.50
C VAL A 98 1.22 22.85 -15.61
N GLY A 99 1.65 23.02 -16.87
CA GLY A 99 0.93 22.43 -18.01
C GLY A 99 -0.50 22.95 -18.20
N GLY A 100 -0.82 24.15 -17.70
CA GLY A 100 -2.16 24.74 -17.76
C GLY A 100 -3.09 24.36 -16.60
N MET A 101 -2.64 23.54 -15.65
CA MET A 101 -3.39 23.19 -14.43
C MET A 101 -2.75 23.84 -13.21
N GLY A 102 -3.58 24.29 -12.26
CA GLY A 102 -3.11 24.77 -10.97
C GLY A 102 -2.73 23.59 -10.07
N VAL A 103 -1.46 23.52 -9.67
CA VAL A 103 -0.93 22.44 -8.83
C VAL A 103 -0.32 23.04 -7.58
N SER A 104 -0.57 22.40 -6.44
CA SER A 104 0.06 22.73 -5.18
C SER A 104 1.58 22.52 -5.25
N PRO A 105 2.41 23.52 -4.87
CA PRO A 105 3.86 23.36 -4.76
C PRO A 105 4.27 22.21 -3.84
N TRP A 106 3.48 21.95 -2.79
CA TRP A 106 3.72 20.87 -1.85
C TRP A 106 3.45 19.50 -2.45
N SER A 107 2.42 19.39 -3.29
CA SER A 107 2.14 18.18 -4.07
C SER A 107 3.27 17.88 -5.06
N LEU A 108 3.80 18.90 -5.74
CA LEU A 108 4.99 18.73 -6.59
C LEU A 108 6.21 18.31 -5.77
N ALA A 109 6.47 18.98 -4.65
CA ALA A 109 7.61 18.70 -3.79
C ALA A 109 7.61 17.25 -3.29
N ILE A 110 6.46 16.73 -2.84
CA ILE A 110 6.41 15.33 -2.37
C ILE A 110 6.59 14.33 -3.50
N ASN A 111 6.07 14.62 -4.69
CA ASN A 111 6.26 13.77 -5.86
C ASN A 111 7.73 13.76 -6.30
N TYR A 112 8.40 14.91 -6.36
CA TYR A 112 9.84 14.97 -6.64
C TYR A 112 10.68 14.27 -5.58
N LEU A 113 10.33 14.45 -4.29
CA LEU A 113 11.01 13.77 -3.20
C LEU A 113 10.87 12.25 -3.31
N LEU A 114 9.69 11.75 -3.67
CA LEU A 114 9.45 10.33 -3.91
C LEU A 114 10.20 9.83 -5.15
N MET A 115 10.19 10.57 -6.26
CA MET A 115 10.90 10.21 -7.49
C MET A 115 12.42 10.14 -7.31
N LEU A 116 13.03 11.20 -6.77
CA LEU A 116 14.47 11.23 -6.49
C LEU A 116 14.84 10.23 -5.40
N GLY A 117 13.99 10.11 -4.37
CA GLY A 117 14.13 9.12 -3.32
C GLY A 117 14.11 7.69 -3.84
N SER A 118 13.31 7.40 -4.87
CA SER A 118 13.26 6.07 -5.50
C SER A 118 14.55 5.69 -6.21
N VAL A 119 15.22 6.66 -6.85
CA VAL A 119 16.53 6.42 -7.47
C VAL A 119 17.55 5.99 -6.40
N VAL A 120 17.62 6.75 -5.29
CA VAL A 120 18.52 6.44 -4.18
C VAL A 120 18.13 5.12 -3.47
N PHE A 121 16.82 4.86 -3.35
CA PHE A 121 16.26 3.61 -2.82
C PHE A 121 16.82 2.40 -3.59
N TRP A 122 16.74 2.42 -4.92
CA TRP A 122 17.24 1.32 -5.74
C TRP A 122 18.75 1.16 -5.63
N ILE A 123 19.50 2.27 -5.67
CA ILE A 123 20.97 2.25 -5.53
C ILE A 123 21.37 1.59 -4.21
N LEU A 124 20.80 2.05 -3.09
CA LEU A 124 21.14 1.53 -1.76
C LEU A 124 20.68 0.09 -1.56
N LEU A 125 19.52 -0.27 -2.10
CA LEU A 125 19.02 -1.64 -2.06
C LEU A 125 19.96 -2.60 -2.80
N LEU A 126 20.41 -2.23 -4.00
CA LEU A 126 21.33 -3.05 -4.79
C LEU A 126 22.72 -3.09 -4.16
N ALA A 127 23.22 -1.96 -3.68
CA ALA A 127 24.51 -1.84 -2.99
C ALA A 127 24.57 -2.64 -1.67
N ALA A 128 23.43 -2.93 -1.04
CA ALA A 128 23.38 -3.77 0.16
C ALA A 128 23.88 -5.21 -0.08
N GLY A 129 23.93 -5.67 -1.32
CA GLY A 129 24.38 -7.02 -1.68
C GLY A 129 23.29 -8.08 -1.53
N LYS A 130 23.53 -9.28 -2.08
CA LYS A 130 22.54 -10.37 -2.12
C LYS A 130 22.29 -10.97 -0.73
N GLU A 131 23.33 -11.10 0.08
CA GLU A 131 23.25 -11.69 1.41
C GLU A 131 22.34 -10.88 2.34
N ARG A 132 22.62 -9.58 2.51
CA ARG A 132 21.83 -8.68 3.35
C ARG A 132 20.38 -8.58 2.88
N ARG A 133 20.17 -8.48 1.57
CA ARG A 133 18.81 -8.47 1.00
C ARG A 133 18.05 -9.75 1.33
N ARG A 134 18.68 -10.93 1.21
CA ARG A 134 18.05 -12.21 1.53
C ARG A 134 17.74 -12.34 3.02
N ALA A 135 18.65 -11.92 3.90
CA ALA A 135 18.46 -11.97 5.35
C ALA A 135 17.21 -11.19 5.81
N TYR A 136 16.87 -10.12 5.09
CA TYR A 136 15.76 -9.24 5.40
C TYR A 136 14.58 -9.32 4.41
N GLY A 137 14.50 -10.39 3.61
CA GLY A 137 13.38 -10.64 2.69
C GLY A 137 13.22 -9.63 1.54
N LEU A 138 14.27 -8.89 1.22
CA LEU A 138 14.32 -7.88 0.16
C LEU A 138 14.73 -8.46 -1.19
N ASN A 139 14.87 -9.78 -1.32
CA ASN A 139 15.26 -10.43 -2.56
C ASN A 139 14.05 -10.82 -3.43
N GLY A 140 14.24 -10.79 -4.74
CA GLY A 140 13.29 -11.38 -5.69
C GLY A 140 13.50 -12.88 -5.79
N ASN A 141 12.47 -13.67 -5.52
CA ASN A 141 12.48 -15.13 -5.66
C ASN A 141 11.42 -15.59 -6.66
N MET A 142 11.56 -16.81 -7.19
CA MET A 142 10.52 -17.51 -7.96
C MET A 142 9.93 -16.67 -9.12
N TRP A 143 10.79 -16.10 -9.98
CA TRP A 143 10.41 -15.11 -10.99
C TRP A 143 9.28 -15.57 -11.93
N LYS A 144 9.31 -16.82 -12.43
CA LYS A 144 8.22 -17.35 -13.28
C LYS A 144 6.86 -17.33 -12.59
N LYS A 145 6.82 -17.76 -11.32
CA LYS A 145 5.59 -17.71 -10.51
C LYS A 145 5.20 -16.27 -10.19
N SER A 146 6.18 -15.41 -9.94
CA SER A 146 5.96 -13.98 -9.69
C SER A 146 5.24 -13.31 -10.86
N ILE A 147 5.73 -13.51 -12.09
CA ILE A 147 5.09 -13.00 -13.31
C ILE A 147 3.67 -13.58 -13.45
N LEU A 148 3.50 -14.89 -13.26
CA LEU A 148 2.17 -15.51 -13.34
C LEU A 148 1.17 -14.92 -12.33
N MET A 149 1.59 -14.68 -11.09
CA MET A 149 0.72 -14.08 -10.07
C MET A 149 0.37 -12.62 -10.40
N LEU A 150 1.28 -11.86 -11.01
CA LEU A 150 0.99 -10.49 -11.46
C LEU A 150 0.03 -10.47 -12.66
N LEU A 151 0.19 -11.39 -13.61
CA LEU A 151 -0.76 -11.54 -14.72
C LEU A 151 -2.15 -11.95 -14.21
N LEU A 152 -2.20 -12.87 -13.23
CA LEU A 152 -3.44 -13.23 -12.55
C LEU A 152 -4.07 -12.00 -11.87
N PHE A 153 -3.29 -11.19 -11.16
CA PHE A 153 -3.78 -9.96 -10.53
C PHE A 153 -4.40 -9.01 -11.56
N VAL A 154 -3.70 -8.75 -12.67
CA VAL A 154 -4.21 -7.86 -13.73
C VAL A 154 -5.52 -8.39 -14.32
N ALA A 155 -5.60 -9.69 -14.60
CA ALA A 155 -6.83 -10.31 -15.11
C ALA A 155 -8.00 -10.20 -14.13
N LEU A 156 -7.76 -10.49 -12.84
CA LEU A 156 -8.76 -10.34 -11.78
C LEU A 156 -9.18 -8.89 -11.60
N PHE A 157 -8.25 -7.94 -11.70
CA PHE A 157 -8.53 -6.52 -11.59
C PHE A 157 -9.47 -6.04 -12.72
N PHE A 158 -9.18 -6.39 -13.98
CA PHE A 158 -10.06 -6.06 -15.10
C PHE A 158 -11.41 -6.75 -15.00
N GLY A 159 -11.45 -8.03 -14.62
CA GLY A 159 -12.71 -8.75 -14.42
C GLY A 159 -13.57 -8.13 -13.31
N ARG A 160 -12.96 -7.76 -12.18
CA ARG A 160 -13.61 -7.07 -11.07
C ARG A 160 -14.20 -5.73 -11.52
N THR A 161 -13.41 -4.95 -12.26
CA THR A 161 -13.82 -3.63 -12.74
C THR A 161 -14.96 -3.75 -13.76
N ALA A 162 -14.85 -4.66 -14.71
CA ALA A 162 -15.91 -4.93 -15.70
C ALA A 162 -17.23 -5.33 -15.03
N LEU A 163 -17.19 -6.24 -14.04
CA LEU A 163 -18.39 -6.63 -13.31
C LEU A 163 -18.98 -5.47 -12.51
N SER A 164 -18.14 -4.65 -11.86
CA SER A 164 -18.60 -3.46 -11.15
C SER A 164 -19.28 -2.45 -12.09
N CYS A 165 -18.71 -2.22 -13.28
CA CYS A 165 -19.30 -1.36 -14.30
C CYS A 165 -20.62 -1.94 -14.86
N ALA A 166 -20.72 -3.26 -15.00
CA ALA A 166 -21.97 -3.93 -15.41
C ALA A 166 -23.08 -3.72 -14.38
N LEU A 167 -22.79 -3.95 -13.10
CA LEU A 167 -23.79 -3.80 -12.02
C LEU A 167 -24.22 -2.35 -11.79
N SER A 168 -23.37 -1.37 -12.13
CA SER A 168 -23.66 0.06 -12.01
C SER A 168 -24.22 0.70 -13.29
N GLY A 169 -24.42 -0.08 -14.36
CA GLY A 169 -24.89 0.45 -15.65
C GLY A 169 -23.85 1.29 -16.41
N GLN A 170 -22.58 1.22 -16.04
CA GLN A 170 -21.47 2.02 -16.58
C GLN A 170 -20.65 1.28 -17.65
N MET A 171 -21.14 0.18 -18.22
CA MET A 171 -20.39 -0.59 -19.22
C MET A 171 -20.02 0.21 -20.46
N GLY A 172 -20.85 1.17 -20.88
CA GLY A 172 -20.52 2.06 -22.00
C GLY A 172 -19.25 2.88 -21.73
N ILE A 173 -19.10 3.43 -20.52
CA ILE A 173 -17.91 4.18 -20.10
C ILE A 173 -16.70 3.26 -20.04
N PHE A 174 -16.86 2.07 -19.45
CA PHE A 174 -15.80 1.08 -19.36
C PHE A 174 -15.27 0.68 -20.75
N THR A 175 -16.18 0.41 -21.70
CA THR A 175 -15.81 0.10 -23.09
C THR A 175 -15.10 1.28 -23.74
N LEU A 176 -15.59 2.51 -23.57
CA LEU A 176 -14.95 3.71 -24.11
C LEU A 176 -13.51 3.89 -23.59
N VAL A 177 -13.30 3.73 -22.29
CA VAL A 177 -11.96 3.82 -21.69
C VAL A 177 -11.03 2.76 -22.28
N LEU A 178 -11.49 1.52 -22.47
CA LEU A 178 -10.69 0.44 -23.04
C LEU A 178 -10.43 0.58 -24.54
N THR A 179 -11.29 1.27 -25.29
CA THR A 179 -11.06 1.54 -26.72
C THR A 179 -10.26 2.81 -26.97
N THR A 180 -10.03 3.63 -25.94
CA THR A 180 -9.25 4.86 -26.02
C THR A 180 -7.73 4.55 -26.07
N PRO A 181 -6.99 4.99 -27.10
CA PRO A 181 -5.55 4.68 -27.22
C PRO A 181 -4.69 5.22 -26.07
N SER A 182 -5.01 6.40 -25.53
CA SER A 182 -4.24 7.01 -24.43
C SER A 182 -4.26 6.15 -23.17
N THR A 183 -5.34 5.41 -22.90
CA THR A 183 -5.44 4.45 -21.80
C THR A 183 -4.29 3.44 -21.84
N TRP A 184 -4.04 2.85 -23.01
CA TRP A 184 -2.99 1.83 -23.16
C TRP A 184 -1.58 2.43 -23.16
N VAL A 185 -1.42 3.64 -23.67
CA VAL A 185 -0.17 4.41 -23.51
C VAL A 185 0.12 4.64 -22.02
N MET A 186 -0.87 5.09 -21.25
CA MET A 186 -0.74 5.29 -19.80
C MET A 186 -0.44 3.97 -19.06
N MET A 187 -1.10 2.87 -19.44
CA MET A 187 -0.81 1.54 -18.89
C MET A 187 0.65 1.10 -19.16
N GLY A 188 1.21 1.45 -20.32
CA GLY A 188 2.63 1.22 -20.61
C GLY A 188 3.55 2.11 -19.77
N VAL A 189 3.20 3.39 -19.61
CA VAL A 189 3.99 4.37 -18.84
C VAL A 189 4.06 4.02 -17.36
N ILE A 190 2.98 3.51 -16.74
CA ILE A 190 3.00 3.17 -15.32
C ILE A 190 4.01 2.05 -14.99
N ILE A 191 4.35 1.18 -15.94
CA ILE A 191 5.40 0.16 -15.72
C ILE A 191 6.75 0.83 -15.47
N LEU A 192 7.05 1.91 -16.18
CA LEU A 192 8.26 2.71 -15.93
C LEU A 192 8.12 3.52 -14.64
N ASN A 193 6.93 4.07 -14.38
CA ASN A 193 6.65 4.85 -13.18
C ASN A 193 6.85 4.06 -11.88
N PHE A 194 6.62 2.73 -11.90
CA PHE A 194 6.88 1.87 -10.73
C PHE A 194 8.27 2.12 -10.11
N PHE A 195 9.30 2.27 -10.94
CA PHE A 195 10.67 2.47 -10.45
C PHE A 195 10.89 3.85 -9.82
N LEU A 196 10.00 4.81 -10.08
CA LEU A 196 10.05 6.17 -9.58
C LEU A 196 9.14 6.41 -8.37
N VAL A 197 8.27 5.45 -8.00
CA VAL A 197 7.40 5.59 -6.82
C VAL A 197 7.41 4.36 -5.90
N VAL A 198 8.32 3.40 -6.15
CA VAL A 198 8.41 2.15 -5.38
C VAL A 198 8.47 2.31 -3.85
N PRO A 199 9.12 3.34 -3.25
CA PRO A 199 9.26 3.43 -1.81
C PRO A 199 7.93 3.48 -1.07
N ALA A 200 6.89 4.10 -1.65
CA ALA A 200 5.57 4.18 -1.05
C ALA A 200 4.92 2.79 -0.95
N PHE A 201 4.87 2.05 -2.07
CA PHE A 201 4.29 0.70 -2.10
C PHE A 201 5.12 -0.33 -1.33
N PHE A 202 6.44 -0.19 -1.35
CA PHE A 202 7.34 -0.94 -0.47
C PHE A 202 7.06 -0.62 1.00
N GLY A 203 6.84 0.65 1.32
CA GLY A 203 6.54 1.16 2.65
C GLY A 203 5.39 0.43 3.32
N GLU A 204 4.30 0.25 2.58
CA GLU A 204 3.15 -0.50 3.05
C GLU A 204 3.42 -2.01 3.10
N GLU A 205 3.71 -2.63 1.96
CA GLU A 205 3.73 -4.09 1.88
C GLU A 205 4.87 -4.72 2.69
N TYR A 206 6.02 -4.04 2.85
CA TYR A 206 7.08 -4.51 3.74
C TYR A 206 6.66 -4.46 5.22
N GLY A 207 5.91 -3.44 5.63
CA GLY A 207 5.30 -3.39 6.95
C GLY A 207 4.19 -4.43 7.13
N TRP A 208 3.29 -4.55 6.17
CA TRP A 208 2.10 -5.40 6.28
C TRP A 208 2.41 -6.88 6.05
N ARG A 209 3.01 -7.25 4.92
CA ARG A 209 3.18 -8.68 4.52
C ARG A 209 4.46 -9.29 5.03
N TYR A 210 5.56 -8.54 4.99
CA TYR A 210 6.83 -9.08 5.48
C TYR A 210 6.89 -9.08 7.01
N TYR A 211 6.43 -8.02 7.68
CA TYR A 211 6.54 -7.90 9.14
C TYR A 211 5.29 -8.29 9.93
N LEU A 212 4.13 -7.66 9.69
CA LEU A 212 2.96 -7.85 10.55
C LEU A 212 2.21 -9.16 10.27
N GLN A 213 2.10 -9.57 9.00
CA GLN A 213 1.37 -10.78 8.61
C GLN A 213 1.89 -12.03 9.33
N PRO A 214 3.20 -12.35 9.34
CA PRO A 214 3.69 -13.55 10.02
C PRO A 214 3.44 -13.52 11.52
N LEU A 215 3.50 -12.34 12.16
CA LEU A 215 3.20 -12.18 13.58
C LEU A 215 1.74 -12.49 13.89
N LEU A 216 0.81 -12.01 13.05
CA LEU A 216 -0.62 -12.27 13.20
C LEU A 216 -0.97 -13.72 12.86
N GLN A 217 -0.39 -14.28 11.80
CA GLN A 217 -0.59 -15.69 11.44
C GLN A 217 -0.09 -16.64 12.54
N LYS A 218 1.06 -16.35 13.15
CA LYS A 218 1.58 -17.11 14.30
C LYS A 218 0.64 -17.12 15.51
N ARG A 219 -0.16 -16.06 15.69
CA ARG A 219 -1.04 -15.90 16.85
C ARG A 219 -2.48 -16.36 16.61
N PHE A 220 -3.00 -16.16 15.40
CA PHE A 220 -4.41 -16.35 15.06
C PHE A 220 -4.63 -17.36 13.93
N GLY A 221 -3.59 -18.12 13.56
CA GLY A 221 -3.58 -19.05 12.43
C GLY A 221 -3.50 -18.35 11.08
N LEU A 222 -3.22 -19.13 10.01
CA LEU A 222 -2.99 -18.60 8.67
C LEU A 222 -4.13 -17.71 8.14
N ARG A 223 -5.39 -18.15 8.31
CA ARG A 223 -6.57 -17.42 7.84
C ARG A 223 -6.92 -16.24 8.75
N GLY A 224 -7.00 -16.48 10.06
CA GLY A 224 -7.34 -15.45 11.04
C GLY A 224 -6.33 -14.31 11.01
N GLY A 225 -5.03 -14.62 10.91
CA GLY A 225 -3.98 -13.62 10.82
C GLY A 225 -4.07 -12.71 9.60
N VAL A 226 -4.48 -13.24 8.44
CA VAL A 226 -4.65 -12.47 7.20
C VAL A 226 -5.90 -11.59 7.25
N VAL A 227 -7.02 -12.11 7.78
CA VAL A 227 -8.25 -11.31 7.96
C VAL A 227 -8.02 -10.17 8.95
N ILE A 228 -7.39 -10.45 10.09
CA ILE A 228 -7.03 -9.42 11.08
C ILE A 228 -6.09 -8.38 10.45
N LEU A 229 -5.11 -8.81 9.66
CA LEU A 229 -4.23 -7.88 8.94
C LEU A 229 -5.04 -6.94 8.02
N GLY A 230 -5.99 -7.48 7.27
CA GLY A 230 -6.89 -6.69 6.43
C GLY A 230 -7.68 -5.65 7.23
N ILE A 231 -8.23 -6.04 8.38
CA ILE A 231 -8.98 -5.13 9.27
C ILE A 231 -8.10 -3.99 9.77
N VAL A 232 -6.91 -4.30 10.30
CA VAL A 232 -6.02 -3.27 10.86
C VAL A 232 -5.44 -2.37 9.76
N TRP A 233 -5.20 -2.92 8.56
CA TRP A 233 -4.81 -2.14 7.39
C TRP A 233 -5.92 -1.19 6.94
N GLY A 234 -7.20 -1.59 6.97
CA GLY A 234 -8.30 -0.66 6.68
C GLY A 234 -8.48 0.40 7.77
N LEU A 235 -8.34 0.05 9.06
CA LEU A 235 -8.39 1.04 10.15
C LEU A 235 -7.27 2.08 10.06
N TRP A 236 -6.10 1.68 9.55
CA TRP A 236 -4.98 2.58 9.30
C TRP A 236 -5.29 3.68 8.26
N HIS A 237 -6.26 3.46 7.36
CA HIS A 237 -6.66 4.44 6.35
C HIS A 237 -7.61 5.53 6.87
N LEU A 238 -8.16 5.41 8.09
CA LEU A 238 -9.20 6.31 8.57
C LEU A 238 -8.90 7.82 8.36
N PRO A 239 -7.68 8.34 8.61
CA PRO A 239 -7.39 9.74 8.32
C PRO A 239 -7.56 10.13 6.84
N VAL A 240 -7.01 9.32 5.92
CA VAL A 240 -7.11 9.60 4.48
C VAL A 240 -8.52 9.36 3.95
N ASP A 241 -9.25 8.40 4.52
CA ASP A 241 -10.65 8.15 4.16
C ASP A 241 -11.54 9.37 4.46
N PHE A 242 -11.35 10.02 5.61
CA PHE A 242 -12.20 11.14 6.02
C PHE A 242 -11.80 12.49 5.42
N PHE A 243 -10.51 12.69 5.12
CA PHE A 243 -9.98 14.03 4.84
C PHE A 243 -9.34 14.18 3.46
N TYR A 244 -9.19 13.10 2.69
CA TYR A 244 -8.61 13.15 1.35
C TYR A 244 -9.44 12.40 0.30
N TYR A 245 -9.76 11.12 0.52
CA TYR A 245 -10.46 10.33 -0.49
C TYR A 245 -11.91 10.76 -0.70
N THR A 246 -12.54 11.36 0.30
CA THR A 246 -13.90 11.87 0.20
C THR A 246 -14.10 13.07 1.13
N SER A 247 -15.30 13.62 1.14
CA SER A 247 -15.69 14.66 2.09
C SER A 247 -15.95 14.06 3.48
N PRO A 248 -15.75 14.83 4.57
CA PRO A 248 -15.98 14.33 5.94
C PRO A 248 -17.38 13.75 6.17
N GLU A 249 -18.41 14.21 5.44
CA GLU A 249 -19.78 13.67 5.57
C GLU A 249 -19.90 12.23 5.02
N MET A 250 -19.03 11.84 4.09
CA MET A 250 -18.98 10.51 3.48
C MET A 250 -17.85 9.64 4.07
N GLY A 251 -17.10 10.14 5.06
CA GLY A 251 -15.94 9.45 5.62
C GLY A 251 -16.26 8.05 6.18
N LEU A 252 -17.46 7.83 6.73
CA LEU A 252 -17.90 6.51 7.18
C LEU A 252 -18.10 5.54 6.00
N GLN A 253 -18.70 6.01 4.91
CA GLN A 253 -18.88 5.23 3.68
C GLN A 253 -17.53 4.84 3.08
N ALA A 254 -16.58 5.80 3.04
CA ALA A 254 -15.22 5.55 2.62
C ALA A 254 -14.51 4.53 3.51
N ALA A 255 -14.59 4.67 4.84
CA ALA A 255 -13.99 3.72 5.77
C ALA A 255 -14.54 2.30 5.61
N VAL A 256 -15.85 2.14 5.35
CA VAL A 256 -16.45 0.83 5.09
C VAL A 256 -16.00 0.28 3.72
N ALA A 257 -15.98 1.10 2.67
CA ALA A 257 -15.47 0.71 1.36
C ALA A 257 -13.99 0.30 1.42
N GLN A 258 -13.19 1.03 2.20
CA GLN A 258 -11.78 0.76 2.42
C GLN A 258 -11.58 -0.53 3.21
N GLN A 259 -12.40 -0.80 4.23
CA GLN A 259 -12.35 -2.08 4.93
C GLN A 259 -12.66 -3.27 4.03
N ILE A 260 -13.70 -3.16 3.19
CA ILE A 260 -14.00 -4.19 2.17
C ILE A 260 -12.78 -4.44 1.29
N THR A 261 -12.13 -3.36 0.85
CA THR A 261 -10.97 -3.40 -0.05
C THR A 261 -9.74 -4.00 0.63
N CYS A 262 -9.34 -3.47 1.79
CA CYS A 262 -8.17 -3.93 2.54
C CYS A 262 -8.28 -5.39 2.98
N ILE A 263 -9.47 -5.86 3.38
CA ILE A 263 -9.68 -7.26 3.73
C ILE A 263 -9.56 -8.16 2.50
N THR A 264 -10.28 -7.85 1.43
CA THR A 264 -10.32 -8.73 0.24
C THR A 264 -9.01 -8.71 -0.55
N LEU A 265 -8.44 -7.52 -0.83
CA LEU A 265 -7.11 -7.42 -1.44
C LEU A 265 -6.02 -7.93 -0.50
N GLY A 266 -6.13 -7.70 0.81
CA GLY A 266 -5.19 -8.23 1.79
C GLY A 266 -5.10 -9.76 1.76
N ILE A 267 -6.24 -10.44 1.58
CA ILE A 267 -6.28 -11.90 1.35
C ILE A 267 -5.51 -12.29 0.09
N PHE A 268 -5.74 -11.60 -1.02
CA PHE A 268 -5.07 -11.90 -2.29
C PHE A 268 -3.57 -11.59 -2.23
N PHE A 269 -3.16 -10.48 -1.61
CA PHE A 269 -1.76 -10.11 -1.42
C PHE A 269 -1.03 -11.11 -0.51
N ALA A 270 -1.69 -11.58 0.55
CA ALA A 270 -1.16 -12.68 1.35
C ALA A 270 -0.99 -13.95 0.51
N TYR A 271 -1.97 -14.30 -0.34
CA TYR A 271 -1.92 -15.46 -1.21
C TYR A 271 -0.72 -15.40 -2.17
N ILE A 272 -0.56 -14.32 -2.93
CA ILE A 272 0.54 -14.19 -3.89
C ILE A 272 1.90 -14.10 -3.19
N TYR A 273 1.98 -13.46 -2.02
CA TYR A 273 3.20 -13.41 -1.23
C TYR A 273 3.61 -14.80 -0.74
N MET A 274 2.69 -15.57 -0.16
CA MET A 274 2.97 -16.93 0.33
C MET A 274 3.32 -17.90 -0.81
N LYS A 275 2.73 -17.74 -2.00
CA LYS A 275 3.04 -18.55 -3.19
C LYS A 275 4.42 -18.26 -3.80
N THR A 276 4.90 -17.03 -3.69
CA THR A 276 6.11 -16.57 -4.39
C THR A 276 7.31 -16.36 -3.46
N LYS A 277 7.07 -16.20 -2.15
CA LYS A 277 8.09 -15.83 -1.16
C LYS A 277 8.93 -14.64 -1.63
N ASN A 278 8.26 -13.68 -2.27
CA ASN A 278 8.86 -12.53 -2.93
C ASN A 278 8.04 -11.29 -2.60
N ILE A 279 8.61 -10.38 -1.80
CA ILE A 279 7.93 -9.17 -1.35
C ILE A 279 7.61 -8.21 -2.50
N TRP A 280 8.37 -8.26 -3.59
CA TRP A 280 8.17 -7.38 -4.74
C TRP A 280 6.89 -7.70 -5.52
N VAL A 281 6.30 -8.87 -5.33
CA VAL A 281 5.04 -9.28 -5.98
C VAL A 281 3.84 -8.53 -5.40
N PRO A 282 3.55 -8.55 -4.08
CA PRO A 282 2.50 -7.70 -3.51
C PRO A 282 2.81 -6.21 -3.67
N VAL A 283 4.08 -5.77 -3.59
CA VAL A 283 4.45 -4.36 -3.86
C VAL A 283 4.02 -3.91 -5.26
N MET A 284 4.32 -4.72 -6.29
CA MET A 284 3.90 -4.42 -7.67
C MET A 284 2.38 -4.57 -7.85
N ALA A 285 1.74 -5.57 -7.24
CA ALA A 285 0.29 -5.74 -7.33
C ALA A 285 -0.47 -4.56 -6.68
N HIS A 286 0.02 -4.05 -5.54
CA HIS A 286 -0.50 -2.85 -4.90
C HIS A 286 -0.28 -1.61 -5.78
N PHE A 287 0.92 -1.44 -6.34
CA PHE A 287 1.20 -0.38 -7.32
C PHE A 287 0.21 -0.40 -8.49
N LEU A 288 0.02 -1.57 -9.10
CA LEU A 288 -0.89 -1.77 -10.22
C LEU A 288 -2.34 -1.49 -9.80
N ASN A 289 -2.78 -1.92 -8.62
CA ASN A 289 -4.12 -1.63 -8.11
C ASN A 289 -4.43 -0.14 -8.15
N ASN A 290 -3.55 0.68 -7.54
CA ASN A 290 -3.83 2.10 -7.34
C ASN A 290 -3.71 2.86 -8.67
N ASN A 291 -2.69 2.56 -9.48
CA ASN A 291 -2.44 3.27 -10.73
C ASN A 291 -3.43 2.86 -11.83
N MET A 292 -3.77 1.57 -11.95
CA MET A 292 -4.78 1.14 -12.92
C MET A 292 -6.17 1.66 -12.54
N ALA A 293 -6.51 1.73 -11.25
CA ALA A 293 -7.76 2.33 -10.81
C ALA A 293 -7.83 3.81 -11.22
N ALA A 294 -6.78 4.59 -10.98
CA ALA A 294 -6.71 5.98 -11.40
C ALA A 294 -6.86 6.17 -12.92
N ILE A 295 -6.22 5.31 -13.73
CA ILE A 295 -6.36 5.35 -15.19
C ILE A 295 -7.80 5.03 -15.62
N LEU A 296 -8.40 3.97 -15.08
CA LEU A 296 -9.74 3.55 -15.48
C LEU A 296 -10.85 4.49 -15.03
N SER A 297 -10.59 5.31 -14.01
CA SER A 297 -11.49 6.38 -13.54
C SER A 297 -11.38 7.70 -14.34
N GLY A 298 -10.57 7.76 -15.40
CA GLY A 298 -10.44 8.95 -16.25
C GLY A 298 -9.09 9.67 -16.21
N GLY A 299 -8.11 9.14 -15.47
CA GLY A 299 -6.70 9.52 -15.57
C GLY A 299 -6.32 10.84 -14.88
N GLY A 300 -5.90 10.77 -13.62
CA GLY A 300 -5.29 11.88 -12.87
C GLY A 300 -4.96 11.48 -11.43
N SER A 301 -4.08 12.24 -10.74
CA SER A 301 -3.84 12.10 -9.29
C SER A 301 -5.12 12.31 -8.48
N ASP A 302 -6.01 13.14 -9.00
CA ASP A 302 -7.23 13.62 -8.36
C ASP A 302 -8.39 12.62 -8.54
N ALA A 303 -8.21 11.59 -9.37
CA ALA A 303 -9.20 10.53 -9.57
C ALA A 303 -9.49 9.73 -8.27
N LEU A 304 -8.61 9.84 -7.28
CA LEU A 304 -8.77 9.25 -5.96
C LEU A 304 -9.26 10.25 -4.90
N GLU A 305 -9.33 11.54 -5.22
CA GLU A 305 -9.75 12.60 -4.30
C GLU A 305 -11.26 12.87 -4.42
N ASN A 306 -11.90 13.25 -3.31
CA ASN A 306 -13.30 13.71 -3.27
C ASN A 306 -14.31 12.75 -3.94
N GLN A 307 -14.09 11.44 -3.80
CA GLN A 307 -14.96 10.41 -4.35
C GLN A 307 -16.34 10.43 -3.73
N VAL A 308 -17.36 10.21 -4.55
CA VAL A 308 -18.75 10.08 -4.09
C VAL A 308 -19.04 8.60 -3.78
N ILE A 309 -19.22 8.29 -2.49
CA ILE A 309 -19.47 6.93 -2.01
C ILE A 309 -20.83 6.87 -1.33
N THR A 310 -21.71 6.00 -1.84
CA THR A 310 -23.07 5.83 -1.33
C THR A 310 -23.20 4.52 -0.57
N TRP A 311 -24.07 4.47 0.44
CA TRP A 311 -24.35 3.22 1.17
C TRP A 311 -24.85 2.09 0.25
N GLY A 312 -25.61 2.45 -0.79
CA GLY A 312 -26.15 1.50 -1.77
C GLY A 312 -25.07 0.81 -2.62
N SER A 313 -23.89 1.43 -2.82
CA SER A 313 -22.81 0.82 -3.60
C SER A 313 -21.95 -0.17 -2.80
N LEU A 314 -22.02 -0.15 -1.47
CA LEU A 314 -21.12 -0.93 -0.60
C LEU A 314 -21.41 -2.44 -0.64
N VAL A 315 -22.67 -2.87 -0.69
CA VAL A 315 -23.02 -4.30 -0.76
C VAL A 315 -22.57 -4.92 -2.09
N PRO A 316 -22.87 -4.33 -3.27
CA PRO A 316 -22.30 -4.79 -4.53
C PRO A 316 -20.77 -4.81 -4.51
N ALA A 317 -20.12 -3.77 -3.97
CA ALA A 317 -18.68 -3.70 -3.86
C ALA A 317 -18.11 -4.86 -3.00
N LEU A 318 -18.73 -5.17 -1.86
CA LEU A 318 -18.34 -6.31 -1.02
C LEU A 318 -18.43 -7.62 -1.80
N LEU A 319 -19.56 -7.91 -2.44
CA LEU A 319 -19.78 -9.16 -3.15
C LEU A 319 -18.78 -9.33 -4.30
N VAL A 320 -18.57 -8.27 -5.09
CA VAL A 320 -17.62 -8.28 -6.21
C VAL A 320 -16.18 -8.47 -5.70
N ASN A 321 -15.76 -7.75 -4.67
CA ASN A 321 -14.39 -7.90 -4.14
C ASN A 321 -14.16 -9.27 -3.47
N VAL A 322 -15.17 -9.83 -2.80
CA VAL A 322 -15.09 -11.20 -2.25
C VAL A 322 -14.95 -12.23 -3.37
N LEU A 323 -15.72 -12.09 -4.44
CA LEU A 323 -15.66 -12.99 -5.59
C LEU A 323 -14.27 -13.02 -6.24
N PHE A 324 -13.65 -11.85 -6.46
CA PHE A 324 -12.39 -11.76 -7.18
C PHE A 324 -11.15 -11.96 -6.31
N PHE A 325 -11.17 -11.51 -5.05
CA PHE A 325 -9.99 -11.51 -4.18
C PHE A 325 -10.22 -12.25 -2.86
N GLY A 326 -11.40 -12.11 -2.24
CA GLY A 326 -11.71 -12.75 -0.96
C GLY A 326 -11.73 -14.29 -1.01
N ILE A 327 -12.17 -14.89 -2.11
CA ILE A 327 -12.24 -16.35 -2.30
C ILE A 327 -10.89 -17.06 -2.10
N PHE A 328 -9.78 -16.35 -2.32
CA PHE A 328 -8.44 -16.92 -2.18
C PHE A 328 -8.12 -17.36 -0.74
N ILE A 329 -8.89 -16.95 0.27
CA ILE A 329 -8.75 -17.43 1.66
C ILE A 329 -8.93 -18.96 1.78
N PHE A 330 -9.64 -19.56 0.82
CA PHE A 330 -9.86 -21.00 0.75
C PHE A 330 -8.74 -21.75 0.01
N ALA A 331 -7.78 -21.03 -0.58
CA ALA A 331 -6.66 -21.65 -1.29
C ALA A 331 -5.82 -22.55 -0.36
N LYS A 332 -5.24 -23.61 -0.96
CA LYS A 332 -4.45 -24.62 -0.23
C LYS A 332 -3.35 -24.03 0.67
N VAL A 333 -2.74 -22.91 0.26
CA VAL A 333 -1.65 -22.27 1.00
C VAL A 333 -2.08 -21.80 2.40
N PHE A 334 -3.37 -21.55 2.63
CA PHE A 334 -3.92 -21.16 3.93
C PHE A 334 -4.42 -22.34 4.78
N ARG A 335 -4.19 -23.59 4.33
CA ARG A 335 -4.59 -24.83 5.04
C ARG A 335 -3.42 -25.58 5.66
N GLU A 336 -2.18 -25.18 5.37
CA GLU A 336 -0.98 -26.03 5.58
C GLU A 336 -0.53 -26.19 7.05
N GLU A 337 -1.28 -25.71 8.06
CA GLU A 337 -0.97 -25.95 9.48
C GLU A 337 -1.81 -27.03 10.17
N GLU A 338 -2.78 -27.67 9.50
CA GLU A 338 -3.53 -28.80 10.11
C GLU A 338 -2.75 -30.13 10.11
N LYS A 339 -1.57 -30.19 9.50
CA LYS A 339 -0.67 -31.35 9.59
C LYS A 339 0.58 -30.96 10.36
N GLY A 340 0.47 -31.00 11.69
CA GLY A 340 1.62 -30.95 12.56
C GLY A 340 2.64 -32.01 12.17
N GLU A 341 3.82 -31.57 11.74
CA GLU A 341 5.02 -32.38 11.89
C GLU A 341 5.32 -32.46 13.39
N THR A 342 4.70 -33.45 14.05
CA THR A 342 5.30 -34.08 15.22
C THR A 342 6.62 -34.67 14.78
N VAL A 343 7.70 -33.90 14.88
CA VAL A 343 9.04 -34.48 14.98
C VAL A 343 9.16 -35.00 16.40
N SER A 344 8.66 -36.22 16.59
CA SER A 344 9.09 -37.09 17.69
C SER A 344 10.59 -37.28 17.57
N GLY A 345 11.30 -37.09 18.68
CA GLY A 345 12.74 -37.28 18.74
C GLY A 345 13.16 -38.71 18.44
N GLU A 346 14.36 -38.80 17.88
CA GLU A 346 15.34 -39.82 18.18
C GLU A 346 16.67 -39.11 18.44
#